data_AF-A0ABD3QCB7-F1
#
_entry.id   AF-A0ABD3QCB7-F1
#
_cell.length_a   1.000
_cell.length_b   1.000
_cell.length_c   1.000
_cell.angle_alpha   90.00
_cell.angle_beta   90.00
_cell.angle_gamma   90.00
#
_symmetry.space_group_name_H-M   'P 1'
#
loop_
_entity.id
_entity.type
_entity.pdbx_description
1 polymer ?
#
loop_
_entity_poly.entity_id
_entity_poly.type
_entity_poly.pdbx_seq_one_letter_code
_entity_poly.pdbx_strand_id
1 'polypeptide(L)'
;MRKSVLLVVLVEFYLNRHANAFAPSALNSVRPVSLCRSKPDIQDVEVDQIRYGFDVPPLPSSEFNPPGSTVISDDAGAVRSGWSYGDFAKTYPNVNNIGIATIKTASADLLAQVVIAQTPISEIDWQRAFLFCAFGALYLGAFQYWYQVNIFKKLFDVDKFTSQPWEDKLKDREGLVNLAAQTALDLGVLTLVYLPTFYIFKAGVFSGSSDPSMWVSQGIENYSANFAKDEFDLIRVWAPADLVCFSVPLYLRLPVRHVVSFVWTAYLSFSRGGH
;
A
#
# COMPACT_ATOMS: atom_id res chain seq x y z
N MET A 1 -14.29 -16.57 -7.73
CA MET A 1 -14.67 -15.97 -6.43
C MET A 1 -14.14 -16.68 -5.18
N ARG A 2 -14.01 -18.02 -5.10
CA ARG A 2 -13.59 -18.71 -3.85
C ARG A 2 -12.13 -18.49 -3.39
N LYS A 3 -11.20 -18.08 -4.26
CA LYS A 3 -9.77 -17.94 -3.91
C LYS A 3 -9.41 -16.60 -3.24
N SER A 4 -10.16 -15.53 -3.51
CA SER A 4 -9.98 -14.23 -2.84
C SER A 4 -10.43 -14.27 -1.38
N VAL A 5 -11.45 -15.08 -1.06
CA VAL A 5 -11.92 -15.33 0.31
C VAL A 5 -10.84 -16.05 1.13
N LEU A 6 -10.10 -16.98 0.52
CA LEU A 6 -9.03 -17.70 1.22
C LEU A 6 -7.87 -16.76 1.62
N LEU A 7 -7.53 -15.77 0.78
CA LEU A 7 -6.50 -14.80 1.10
C LEU A 7 -6.94 -13.88 2.25
N VAL A 8 -8.19 -13.41 2.22
CA VAL A 8 -8.77 -12.61 3.31
C VAL A 8 -8.80 -13.42 4.61
N VAL A 9 -9.22 -14.70 4.56
CA VAL A 9 -9.24 -15.58 5.73
C VAL A 9 -7.83 -15.89 6.24
N LEU A 10 -6.82 -16.02 5.37
CA LEU A 10 -5.43 -16.24 5.81
C LEU A 10 -4.82 -14.99 6.43
N VAL A 11 -5.10 -13.80 5.86
CA VAL A 11 -4.69 -12.52 6.45
C VAL A 11 -5.41 -12.29 7.77
N GLU A 12 -6.71 -12.57 7.85
CA GLU A 12 -7.51 -12.44 9.07
C GLU A 12 -7.06 -13.45 10.13
N PHE A 13 -6.80 -14.72 9.75
CA PHE A 13 -6.28 -15.73 10.66
C PHE A 13 -4.86 -15.39 11.14
N TYR A 14 -4.01 -14.82 10.29
CA TYR A 14 -2.68 -14.34 10.66
C TYR A 14 -2.77 -13.17 11.65
N LEU A 15 -3.60 -12.16 11.35
CA LEU A 15 -3.84 -11.01 12.23
C LEU A 15 -4.42 -11.43 13.58
N ASN A 16 -5.40 -12.35 13.58
CA ASN A 16 -6.10 -12.79 14.78
C ASN A 16 -5.25 -13.74 15.65
N ARG A 17 -4.37 -14.55 15.03
CA ARG A 17 -3.40 -15.38 15.76
C ARG A 17 -2.32 -14.56 16.44
N HIS A 18 -1.93 -13.43 15.85
CA HIS A 18 -0.89 -12.57 16.41
C HIS A 18 -1.40 -11.50 17.37
N ALA A 19 -2.64 -11.01 17.23
CA ALA A 19 -3.27 -10.14 18.22
C ALA A 19 -3.27 -10.75 19.65
N ASN A 20 -3.37 -12.08 19.74
CA ASN A 20 -3.31 -12.82 21.01
C ASN A 20 -1.89 -13.08 21.54
N ALA A 21 -0.85 -12.93 20.70
CA ALA A 21 0.55 -13.10 21.12
C ALA A 21 1.18 -11.80 21.67
N PHE A 22 0.50 -10.66 21.50
CA PHE A 22 0.97 -9.33 21.90
C PHE A 22 0.21 -8.72 23.08
N ALA A 23 -0.74 -9.45 23.69
CA ALA A 23 -1.35 -9.03 24.94
C ALA A 23 -0.35 -9.24 26.10
N PRO A 24 0.15 -8.20 26.78
CA PRO A 24 0.91 -8.39 28.01
C PRO A 24 0.00 -9.04 29.05
N SER A 25 0.55 -10.01 29.81
CA SER A 25 -0.13 -10.78 30.86
C SER A 25 -0.56 -9.95 32.09
N ALA A 26 -0.83 -8.66 31.93
CA ALA A 26 -1.23 -7.74 32.99
C ALA A 26 -2.54 -7.07 32.58
N LEU A 27 -3.66 -7.74 32.84
CA LEU A 27 -4.97 -7.14 33.10
C LEU A 27 -5.92 -8.25 33.58
N ASN A 28 -5.74 -8.65 34.84
CA ASN A 28 -6.82 -9.26 35.59
C ASN A 28 -7.80 -8.15 36.01
N SER A 29 -9.10 -8.44 35.86
CA SER A 29 -10.24 -7.70 36.42
C SER A 29 -10.73 -6.45 35.68
N VAL A 30 -11.38 -6.64 34.52
CA VAL A 30 -12.59 -5.87 34.20
C VAL A 30 -13.62 -6.83 33.60
N ARG A 31 -14.81 -6.90 34.21
CA ARG A 31 -15.94 -7.73 33.72
C ARG A 31 -16.50 -7.13 32.43
N PRO A 32 -16.95 -7.96 31.46
CA PRO A 32 -17.55 -7.46 30.24
C PRO A 32 -18.95 -6.90 30.52
N VAL A 33 -19.19 -5.65 30.11
CA VAL A 33 -20.53 -5.09 29.94
C VAL A 33 -21.04 -5.55 28.57
N SER A 34 -22.08 -6.39 28.60
CA SER A 34 -22.79 -6.87 27.42
C SER A 34 -23.63 -5.74 26.82
N LEU A 35 -23.16 -5.13 25.72
CA LEU A 35 -23.95 -4.25 24.86
C LEU A 35 -24.23 -4.96 23.54
N CYS A 36 -25.41 -5.58 23.45
CA CYS A 36 -26.01 -5.98 22.17
C CYS A 36 -26.27 -4.71 21.34
N ARG A 37 -25.52 -4.52 20.26
CA ARG A 37 -25.83 -3.53 19.24
C ARG A 37 -26.15 -4.25 17.93
N SER A 38 -27.37 -4.07 17.47
CA SER A 38 -27.91 -4.55 16.19
C SER A 38 -27.11 -4.00 15.00
N LYS A 39 -26.74 -4.88 14.07
CA LYS A 39 -26.16 -4.53 12.76
C LYS A 39 -27.22 -3.84 11.89
N PRO A 40 -26.91 -2.75 11.17
CA PRO A 40 -27.69 -2.34 10.02
C PRO A 40 -27.25 -3.14 8.78
N ASP A 41 -28.23 -3.61 8.02
CA ASP A 41 -28.07 -4.15 6.67
C ASP A 41 -27.46 -3.08 5.75
N ILE A 42 -26.31 -3.39 5.17
CA ILE A 42 -25.72 -2.61 4.07
C ILE A 42 -25.98 -3.40 2.80
N GLN A 43 -26.83 -2.83 1.94
CA GLN A 43 -27.13 -3.32 0.61
C GLN A 43 -25.89 -3.25 -0.28
N ASP A 44 -25.76 -4.27 -1.13
CA ASP A 44 -24.71 -4.46 -2.12
C ASP A 44 -24.58 -3.25 -3.06
N VAL A 45 -23.41 -2.63 -3.08
CA VAL A 45 -23.01 -1.67 -4.13
C VAL A 45 -22.28 -2.46 -5.21
N GLU A 46 -22.94 -2.59 -6.36
CA GLU A 46 -22.38 -3.14 -7.59
C GLU A 46 -21.24 -2.24 -8.09
N VAL A 47 -20.00 -2.72 -8.00
CA VAL A 47 -18.80 -2.02 -8.47
C VAL A 47 -18.59 -2.37 -9.94
N ASP A 48 -19.00 -1.44 -10.81
CA ASP A 48 -18.83 -1.52 -12.24
C ASP A 48 -17.34 -1.47 -12.65
N GLN A 49 -17.00 -2.25 -13.68
CA GLN A 49 -15.66 -2.49 -14.17
C GLN A 49 -14.99 -1.22 -14.75
N ILE A 50 -13.93 -0.73 -14.10
CA ILE A 50 -12.98 0.21 -14.71
C ILE A 50 -12.07 -0.57 -15.67
N ARG A 51 -12.37 -0.52 -16.97
CA ARG A 51 -11.48 -0.96 -18.04
C ARG A 51 -10.24 -0.06 -18.09
N TYR A 52 -9.07 -0.60 -17.75
CA TYR A 52 -7.78 -0.01 -18.12
C TYR A 52 -7.46 -0.40 -19.57
N GLY A 53 -7.69 0.54 -20.49
CA GLY A 53 -7.29 0.40 -21.89
C GLY A 53 -5.77 0.52 -22.04
N PHE A 54 -5.16 -0.56 -22.52
CA PHE A 54 -3.84 -0.54 -23.15
C PHE A 54 -4.05 -0.03 -24.59
N ASP A 55 -3.24 0.93 -25.03
CA ASP A 55 -3.37 1.57 -26.34
C ASP A 55 -3.20 0.56 -27.49
N VAL A 56 -4.31 0.19 -28.12
CA VAL A 56 -4.33 -0.38 -29.47
C VAL A 56 -4.61 0.78 -30.43
N PRO A 57 -3.74 1.08 -31.41
CA PRO A 57 -4.02 2.15 -32.37
C PRO A 57 -5.29 1.84 -33.18
N PRO A 58 -6.19 2.81 -33.37
CA PRO A 58 -7.43 2.59 -34.09
C PRO A 58 -7.16 2.33 -35.59
N LEU A 59 -7.87 1.35 -36.15
CA LEU A 59 -8.00 1.20 -37.60
C LEU A 59 -8.73 2.44 -38.17
N PRO A 60 -8.38 2.89 -39.39
CA PRO A 60 -9.03 4.03 -40.01
C PRO A 60 -10.51 3.70 -40.28
N SER A 61 -11.41 4.38 -39.56
CA SER A 61 -12.85 4.32 -39.79
C SER A 61 -13.19 5.09 -41.07
N SER A 62 -13.58 4.39 -42.12
CA SER A 62 -14.25 5.01 -43.26
C SER A 62 -15.60 5.57 -42.80
N GLU A 63 -15.76 6.89 -42.90
CA GLU A 63 -17.00 7.63 -42.64
C GLU A 63 -18.15 7.09 -43.49
N PHE A 64 -19.24 6.71 -42.83
CA PHE A 64 -20.56 6.64 -43.45
C PHE A 64 -21.42 7.76 -42.86
N ASN A 65 -21.56 8.86 -43.61
CA ASN A 65 -22.44 9.98 -43.27
C ASN A 65 -23.78 9.82 -44.02
N PRO A 66 -24.91 9.55 -43.35
CA PRO A 66 -26.21 9.66 -43.98
C PRO A 66 -26.62 11.14 -44.12
N PRO A 67 -27.10 11.59 -45.30
CA PRO A 67 -27.50 12.97 -45.50
C PRO A 67 -28.92 13.19 -44.96
N GLY A 68 -29.07 14.16 -44.05
CA GLY A 68 -30.38 14.75 -43.73
C GLY A 68 -30.82 14.62 -42.28
N SER A 69 -30.18 15.38 -41.37
CA SER A 69 -30.81 15.78 -40.12
C SER A 69 -30.34 17.18 -39.73
N THR A 70 -31.10 18.18 -40.14
CA THR A 70 -31.10 19.52 -39.56
C THR A 70 -31.60 19.42 -38.12
N VAL A 71 -30.68 19.59 -37.16
CA VAL A 71 -31.05 19.73 -35.73
C VAL A 71 -30.57 21.09 -35.25
N ILE A 72 -31.53 21.73 -34.58
CA ILE A 72 -31.57 23.10 -34.09
C ILE A 72 -30.42 23.38 -33.11
N SER A 73 -29.72 24.48 -33.37
CA SER A 73 -28.73 25.07 -32.47
C SER A 73 -29.43 25.75 -31.30
N ASP A 74 -29.46 25.11 -30.13
CA ASP A 74 -29.67 25.79 -28.86
C ASP A 74 -28.31 26.16 -28.26
N ASP A 75 -28.05 27.46 -28.27
CA ASP A 75 -26.91 28.13 -27.68
C ASP A 75 -26.99 28.16 -26.15
N ALA A 76 -25.82 28.31 -25.51
CA ALA A 76 -25.62 28.64 -24.08
C ALA A 76 -25.83 27.56 -23.01
N GLY A 77 -25.17 26.41 -23.17
CA GLY A 77 -24.89 25.48 -22.06
C GLY A 77 -23.47 25.67 -21.54
N ALA A 78 -23.29 26.33 -20.39
CA ALA A 78 -22.00 26.47 -19.72
C ALA A 78 -21.34 25.09 -19.52
N VAL A 79 -20.33 24.78 -20.34
CA VAL A 79 -19.48 23.60 -20.17
C VAL A 79 -18.70 23.82 -18.87
N ARG A 80 -19.27 23.38 -17.75
CA ARG A 80 -18.48 23.14 -16.55
C ARG A 80 -17.50 22.04 -16.93
N SER A 81 -16.28 22.44 -17.29
CA SER A 81 -15.11 21.57 -17.32
C SER A 81 -14.99 20.97 -15.93
N GLY A 82 -15.66 19.84 -15.72
CA GLY A 82 -15.70 19.14 -14.46
C GLY A 82 -14.34 18.55 -14.20
N TRP A 83 -13.80 18.80 -13.02
CA TRP A 83 -12.59 18.13 -12.58
C TRP A 83 -12.82 16.61 -12.59
N SER A 84 -11.96 15.89 -13.32
CA SER A 84 -11.97 14.43 -13.43
C SER A 84 -10.74 13.87 -12.75
N TYR A 85 -10.95 13.07 -11.70
CA TYR A 85 -9.87 12.40 -10.99
C TYR A 85 -9.05 11.49 -11.93
N GLY A 86 -9.72 10.82 -12.86
CA GLY A 86 -9.06 9.94 -13.83
C GLY A 86 -8.08 10.71 -14.74
N ASP A 87 -8.47 11.89 -15.20
CA ASP A 87 -7.62 12.73 -16.05
C ASP A 87 -6.48 13.35 -15.25
N PHE A 88 -6.74 13.76 -14.00
CA PHE A 88 -5.68 14.22 -13.09
C PHE A 88 -4.66 13.12 -12.81
N ALA A 89 -5.10 11.90 -12.48
CA ALA A 89 -4.22 10.78 -12.17
C ALA A 89 -3.38 10.33 -13.37
N LYS A 90 -3.93 10.42 -14.59
CA LYS A 90 -3.19 10.16 -15.84
C LYS A 90 -2.18 11.27 -16.16
N THR A 91 -2.56 12.53 -15.95
CA THR A 91 -1.71 13.70 -16.26
C THR A 91 -0.57 13.85 -15.24
N TYR A 92 -0.82 13.55 -13.96
CA TYR A 92 0.13 13.70 -12.86
C TYR A 92 0.26 12.43 -12.01
N PRO A 93 0.72 11.30 -12.58
CA PRO A 93 0.76 10.02 -11.88
C PRO A 93 1.67 10.02 -10.65
N ASN A 94 2.79 10.76 -10.70
CA ASN A 94 3.72 10.88 -9.57
C ASN A 94 3.08 11.64 -8.40
N VAL A 95 2.39 12.74 -8.68
CA VAL A 95 1.70 13.56 -7.66
C VAL A 95 0.56 12.76 -7.05
N ASN A 96 -0.21 12.05 -7.87
CA ASN A 96 -1.26 11.16 -7.39
C ASN A 96 -0.70 10.07 -6.46
N ASN A 97 0.41 9.43 -6.84
CA ASN A 97 1.04 8.40 -5.99
C ASN A 97 1.54 8.99 -4.66
N ILE A 98 2.19 10.16 -4.68
CA ILE A 98 2.63 10.85 -3.45
C ILE A 98 1.44 11.17 -2.55
N GLY A 99 0.35 11.69 -3.11
CA GLY A 99 -0.86 12.00 -2.35
C GLY A 99 -1.46 10.76 -1.68
N ILE A 100 -1.66 9.68 -2.45
CA ILE A 100 -2.19 8.42 -1.93
C ILE A 100 -1.26 7.83 -0.86
N ALA A 101 0.05 7.81 -1.11
CA ALA A 101 1.02 7.24 -0.17
C ALA A 101 1.03 8.00 1.16
N THR A 102 1.03 9.34 1.11
CA THR A 102 0.96 10.23 2.28
C THR A 102 -0.31 10.01 3.09
N ILE A 103 -1.47 10.04 2.43
CA ILE A 103 -2.77 9.86 3.11
C ILE A 103 -2.85 8.45 3.72
N LYS A 104 -2.39 7.44 2.98
CA LYS A 104 -2.37 6.04 3.44
C LYS A 104 -1.53 5.89 4.71
N THR A 105 -0.31 6.42 4.75
CA THR A 105 0.55 6.26 5.92
C THR A 105 0.07 7.06 7.12
N ALA A 106 -0.40 8.30 6.91
CA ALA A 106 -1.02 9.08 7.98
C ALA A 106 -2.26 8.37 8.56
N SER A 107 -3.10 7.81 7.69
CA SER A 107 -4.30 7.06 8.13
C SER A 107 -3.94 5.78 8.87
N ALA A 108 -2.92 5.05 8.40
CA ALA A 108 -2.43 3.84 9.06
C ALA A 108 -1.87 4.15 10.46
N ASP A 109 -1.17 5.28 10.59
CA ASP A 109 -0.63 5.73 11.87
C ASP A 109 -1.75 6.14 12.85
N LEU A 110 -2.70 6.96 12.41
CA LEU A 110 -3.85 7.36 13.24
C LEU A 110 -4.67 6.14 13.67
N LEU A 111 -4.87 5.17 12.78
CA LEU A 111 -5.53 3.91 13.12
C LEU A 111 -4.72 3.13 14.17
N ALA A 112 -3.40 3.06 14.03
CA ALA A 112 -2.54 2.40 15.00
C ALA A 112 -2.59 3.09 16.38
N GLN A 113 -2.64 4.43 16.43
CA GLN A 113 -2.78 5.17 17.68
C GLN A 113 -4.16 4.95 18.31
N VAL A 114 -5.23 5.21 17.58
CA VAL A 114 -6.60 5.24 18.14
C VAL A 114 -7.18 3.85 18.33
N VAL A 115 -6.97 2.92 17.38
CA VAL A 115 -7.62 1.61 17.40
C VAL A 115 -6.72 0.53 18.00
N ILE A 116 -5.42 0.54 17.72
CA ILE A 116 -4.52 -0.52 18.22
C ILE A 116 -4.00 -0.16 19.62
N ALA A 117 -3.46 1.05 19.79
CA ALA A 117 -2.95 1.52 21.07
C ALA A 117 -4.04 2.07 22.00
N GLN A 118 -5.28 2.21 21.52
CA GLN A 118 -6.42 2.74 22.29
C GLN A 118 -6.14 4.15 22.87
N THR A 119 -5.33 4.95 22.17
CA THR A 119 -5.02 6.32 22.58
C THR A 119 -6.25 7.23 22.39
N PRO A 120 -6.67 7.99 23.42
CA PRO A 120 -7.73 8.98 23.28
C PRO A 120 -7.39 10.01 22.19
N ILE A 121 -8.41 10.50 21.46
CA ILE A 121 -8.21 11.46 20.36
C ILE A 121 -7.50 12.75 20.83
N SER A 122 -7.67 13.14 22.09
CA SER A 122 -7.00 14.30 22.69
C SER A 122 -5.50 14.11 22.93
N GLU A 123 -5.01 12.87 22.90
CA GLU A 123 -3.64 12.48 23.22
C GLU A 123 -2.89 11.93 22.00
N ILE A 124 -3.40 12.19 20.79
CA ILE A 124 -2.74 11.79 19.55
C ILE A 124 -1.35 12.43 19.47
N ASP A 125 -0.35 11.60 19.20
CA ASP A 125 1.01 12.02 18.91
C ASP A 125 1.09 12.52 17.46
N TRP A 126 1.05 13.84 17.33
CA TRP A 126 1.16 14.53 16.05
C TRP A 126 2.57 14.52 15.46
N GLN A 127 3.62 14.36 16.28
CA GLN A 127 4.99 14.21 15.78
C GLN A 127 5.14 12.88 15.05
N ARG A 128 4.59 11.81 15.64
CA ARG A 128 4.50 10.50 15.02
C ARG A 128 3.65 10.53 13.74
N ALA A 129 2.49 11.19 13.76
CA ALA A 129 1.68 11.35 12.54
C ALA A 129 2.44 12.11 11.44
N PHE A 130 3.19 13.14 11.81
CA PHE A 130 4.07 13.88 10.90
C PHE A 130 5.20 13.01 10.32
N LEU A 131 5.85 12.18 11.15
CA LEU A 131 6.85 11.21 10.70
C LEU A 131 6.30 10.31 9.60
N PHE A 132 5.12 9.70 9.81
CA PHE A 132 4.51 8.81 8.82
C PHE A 132 4.00 9.56 7.60
N CYS A 133 3.55 10.81 7.73
CA CYS A 133 3.19 11.68 6.62
C CYS A 133 4.41 11.98 5.74
N ALA A 134 5.51 12.47 6.33
CA ALA A 134 6.75 12.81 5.62
C ALA A 134 7.39 11.58 4.97
N PHE A 135 7.46 10.47 5.71
CA PHE A 135 7.99 9.20 5.19
C PHE A 135 7.10 8.64 4.06
N GLY A 136 5.78 8.74 4.20
CA GLY A 136 4.83 8.38 3.16
C GLY A 136 5.00 9.18 1.88
N ALA A 137 5.18 10.50 1.99
CA ALA A 137 5.36 11.38 0.85
C ALA A 137 6.70 11.12 0.13
N LEU A 138 7.81 11.16 0.88
CA LEU A 138 9.15 11.17 0.31
C LEU A 138 9.62 9.77 -0.08
N TYR A 139 9.43 8.78 0.79
CA TYR A 139 9.87 7.42 0.51
C TYR A 139 8.83 6.66 -0.33
N LEU A 140 7.64 6.42 0.21
CA LEU A 140 6.63 5.58 -0.46
C LEU A 140 6.01 6.28 -1.70
N GLY A 141 5.91 7.60 -1.66
CA GLY A 141 5.36 8.41 -2.72
C GLY A 141 6.35 8.63 -3.86
N ALA A 142 7.50 9.25 -3.57
CA ALA A 142 8.46 9.63 -4.60
C ALA A 142 9.46 8.51 -4.92
N PHE A 143 10.24 8.06 -3.93
CA PHE A 143 11.31 7.07 -4.16
C PHE A 143 10.76 5.72 -4.65
N GLN A 144 9.75 5.17 -3.98
CA GLN A 144 9.19 3.87 -4.35
C GLN A 144 8.56 3.90 -5.74
N TYR A 145 7.87 4.98 -6.11
CA TYR A 145 7.34 5.14 -7.47
C TYR A 145 8.48 5.14 -8.50
N TRP A 146 9.51 5.95 -8.27
CA TRP A 146 10.67 6.02 -9.15
C TRP A 146 11.34 4.66 -9.30
N TYR A 147 11.59 3.96 -8.19
CA TYR A 147 12.19 2.63 -8.17
C TYR A 147 11.34 1.60 -8.92
N GLN A 148 10.03 1.52 -8.62
CA GLN A 148 9.14 0.54 -9.25
C GLN A 148 8.97 0.81 -10.75
N VAL A 149 8.80 2.07 -11.17
CA VAL A 149 8.53 2.40 -12.56
C VAL A 149 9.80 2.38 -13.43
N ASN A 150 10.93 2.86 -12.92
CA ASN A 150 12.13 3.03 -13.74
C ASN A 150 13.13 1.88 -13.64
N ILE A 151 13.18 1.20 -12.50
CA ILE A 151 14.15 0.14 -12.24
C ILE A 151 13.45 -1.21 -12.35
N PHE A 152 12.44 -1.44 -11.52
CA PHE A 152 11.83 -2.77 -11.39
C PHE A 152 11.19 -3.27 -12.69
N LYS A 153 10.47 -2.40 -13.41
CA LYS A 153 9.88 -2.72 -14.73
C LYS A 153 10.91 -3.10 -15.80
N LYS A 154 12.16 -2.62 -15.69
CA LYS A 154 13.22 -2.94 -16.66
C LYS A 154 13.94 -4.25 -16.36
N LEU A 155 13.91 -4.69 -15.10
CA LEU A 155 14.64 -5.87 -14.65
C LEU A 155 13.87 -7.17 -14.86
N PHE A 156 12.53 -7.12 -14.87
CA PHE A 156 11.70 -8.31 -14.93
C PHE A 156 10.59 -8.19 -15.98
N ASP A 157 10.54 -9.15 -16.89
CA ASP A 157 9.40 -9.37 -17.78
C ASP A 157 8.41 -10.31 -17.08
N VAL A 158 7.24 -9.78 -16.68
CA VAL A 158 6.35 -10.44 -15.72
C VAL A 158 4.99 -10.82 -16.28
N ASP A 159 4.71 -10.46 -17.52
CA ASP A 159 3.38 -10.63 -18.11
C ASP A 159 3.12 -12.10 -18.48
N LYS A 160 4.16 -12.81 -18.94
CA LYS A 160 4.06 -14.23 -19.29
C LYS A 160 3.77 -15.13 -18.07
N PHE A 161 4.42 -14.89 -16.93
CA PHE A 161 4.23 -15.73 -15.74
C PHE A 161 2.86 -15.46 -15.10
N THR A 162 2.46 -14.20 -14.97
CA THR A 162 1.24 -13.85 -14.22
C THR A 162 -0.06 -14.20 -14.92
N SER A 163 -0.05 -14.27 -16.25
CA SER A 163 -1.21 -14.63 -17.08
C SER A 163 -1.55 -16.12 -17.04
N GLN A 164 -0.63 -16.98 -16.60
CA GLN A 164 -0.83 -18.42 -16.56
C GLN A 164 -1.80 -18.87 -15.44
N PRO A 165 -2.55 -19.98 -15.64
CA PRO A 165 -3.24 -20.69 -14.57
C PRO A 165 -2.27 -21.16 -13.47
N TRP A 166 -2.77 -21.33 -12.24
CA TRP A 166 -1.92 -21.72 -11.10
C TRP A 166 -1.21 -23.06 -11.29
N GLU A 167 -1.84 -24.03 -11.96
CA GLU A 167 -1.24 -25.35 -12.20
C GLU A 167 -0.03 -25.28 -13.13
N ASP A 168 -0.05 -24.34 -14.08
CA ASP A 168 1.03 -24.12 -15.04
C ASP A 168 2.14 -23.26 -14.44
N LYS A 169 1.80 -22.28 -13.59
CA LYS A 169 2.78 -21.49 -12.82
C LYS A 169 3.72 -22.34 -11.98
N LEU A 170 3.22 -23.42 -11.39
CA LEU A 170 4.06 -24.33 -10.59
C LEU A 170 5.03 -25.16 -11.43
N LYS A 171 4.80 -25.26 -12.74
CA LYS A 171 5.65 -25.99 -13.69
C LYS A 171 6.60 -25.05 -14.44
N ASP A 172 6.27 -23.76 -14.50
CA ASP A 172 7.10 -22.71 -15.13
C ASP A 172 8.32 -22.38 -14.26
N ARG A 173 9.40 -23.14 -14.45
CA ARG A 173 10.67 -22.95 -13.71
C ARG A 173 11.25 -21.55 -13.90
N GLU A 174 11.18 -21.01 -15.12
CA GLU A 174 11.70 -19.67 -15.42
C GLU A 174 10.89 -18.61 -14.68
N GLY A 175 9.57 -18.71 -14.73
CA GLY A 175 8.67 -17.85 -13.99
C GLY A 175 8.85 -17.91 -12.48
N LEU A 176 9.06 -19.10 -11.91
CA LEU A 176 9.36 -19.28 -10.47
C LEU A 176 10.70 -18.68 -10.06
N VAL A 177 11.74 -18.81 -10.90
CA VAL A 177 13.04 -18.15 -10.65
C VAL A 177 12.88 -16.64 -10.71
N ASN A 178 12.14 -16.11 -11.69
CA ASN A 178 11.86 -14.67 -11.78
C ASN A 178 11.02 -14.18 -10.60
N LEU A 179 10.07 -14.98 -10.11
CA LEU A 179 9.29 -14.68 -8.91
C LEU A 179 10.18 -14.62 -7.66
N ALA A 180 11.07 -15.59 -7.50
CA ALA A 180 12.01 -15.63 -6.38
C ALA A 180 13.00 -14.46 -6.45
N ALA A 181 13.50 -14.12 -7.64
CA ALA A 181 14.40 -12.99 -7.85
C ALA A 181 13.72 -11.64 -7.54
N GLN A 182 12.47 -11.46 -7.98
CA GLN A 182 11.66 -10.27 -7.64
C GLN A 182 11.44 -10.15 -6.14
N THR A 183 11.09 -11.25 -5.48
CA THR A 183 10.88 -11.29 -4.02
C THR A 183 12.17 -10.98 -3.27
N ALA A 184 13.29 -11.59 -3.66
CA ALA A 184 14.59 -11.35 -3.03
C ALA A 184 15.07 -9.90 -3.23
N LEU A 185 14.85 -9.32 -4.41
CA LEU A 185 15.19 -7.93 -4.67
C LEU A 185 14.34 -6.96 -3.84
N ASP A 186 13.02 -7.19 -3.77
CA ASP A 186 12.13 -6.33 -2.99
C ASP A 186 12.45 -6.40 -1.49
N LEU A 187 12.64 -7.62 -0.95
CA LEU A 187 13.11 -7.81 0.42
C LEU A 187 14.45 -7.11 0.65
N GLY A 188 15.43 -7.26 -0.26
CA GLY A 188 16.71 -6.58 -0.13
C GLY A 188 16.60 -5.05 -0.09
N VAL A 189 15.72 -4.46 -0.90
CA VAL A 189 15.44 -3.01 -0.85
C VAL A 189 14.75 -2.62 0.45
N LEU A 190 13.86 -3.46 0.95
CA LEU A 190 13.18 -3.24 2.22
C LEU A 190 14.19 -3.28 3.41
N THR A 191 15.10 -4.24 3.43
CA THR A 191 16.15 -4.38 4.45
C THR A 191 17.20 -3.27 4.37
N LEU A 192 17.70 -2.97 3.17
CA LEU A 192 18.89 -2.12 3.00
C LEU A 192 18.58 -0.65 2.76
N VAL A 193 17.34 -0.33 2.38
CA VAL A 193 16.96 1.05 2.03
C VAL A 193 15.77 1.50 2.85
N TYR A 194 14.66 0.75 2.87
CA TYR A 194 13.43 1.16 3.55
C TYR A 194 13.62 1.33 5.07
N LEU A 195 14.06 0.27 5.77
CA LEU A 195 14.20 0.30 7.22
C LEU A 195 15.23 1.34 7.69
N PRO A 196 16.46 1.40 7.15
CA PRO A 196 17.40 2.46 7.48
C PRO A 196 16.82 3.85 7.27
N THR A 197 16.15 4.09 6.13
CA THR A 197 15.57 5.41 5.84
C THR A 197 14.47 5.76 6.83
N PHE A 198 13.62 4.80 7.21
CA PHE A 198 12.60 5.02 8.23
C PHE A 198 13.24 5.47 9.56
N TYR A 199 14.30 4.81 10.01
CA TYR A 199 15.00 5.17 11.24
C TYR A 199 15.70 6.54 11.16
N ILE A 200 16.25 6.91 10.00
CA ILE A 200 16.83 8.24 9.78
C ILE A 200 15.73 9.32 9.86
N PHE A 201 14.57 9.09 9.24
CA PHE A 201 13.42 9.99 9.35
C PHE A 201 12.93 10.09 10.80
N LYS A 202 12.84 8.95 11.50
CA LYS A 202 12.47 8.89 12.91
C LYS A 202 13.42 9.74 13.75
N ALA A 203 14.73 9.60 13.56
CA ALA A 203 15.73 10.43 14.24
C ALA A 203 15.59 11.91 13.88
N GLY A 204 15.31 12.25 12.62
CA GLY A 204 15.09 13.63 12.19
C GLY A 204 13.89 14.31 12.86
N VAL A 205 12.81 13.57 13.09
CA VAL A 205 11.61 14.11 13.74
C VAL A 205 11.77 14.20 15.26
N PHE A 206 12.41 13.21 15.89
CA PHE A 206 12.38 13.07 17.35
C PHE A 206 13.67 13.45 18.09
N SER A 207 14.80 13.63 17.39
CA SER A 207 16.07 14.00 18.05
C SER A 207 16.11 15.46 18.52
N GLY A 208 15.26 16.33 17.97
CA GLY A 208 15.32 17.78 18.18
C GLY A 208 16.55 18.46 17.56
N SER A 209 17.42 17.71 16.87
CA SER A 209 18.59 18.25 16.16
C SER A 209 18.19 18.79 14.80
N SER A 210 18.79 19.89 14.37
CA SER A 210 18.69 20.38 12.99
C SER A 210 19.82 19.87 12.07
N ASP A 211 20.79 19.13 12.62
CA ASP A 211 21.94 18.60 11.88
C ASP A 211 21.60 17.24 11.24
N PRO A 212 21.57 17.14 9.90
CA PRO A 212 21.28 15.88 9.20
C PRO A 212 22.27 14.76 9.51
N SER A 213 23.52 15.09 9.85
CA SER A 213 24.54 14.08 10.16
C SER A 213 24.17 13.29 11.43
N MET A 214 23.56 13.97 12.40
CA MET A 214 23.04 13.36 13.62
C MET A 214 21.83 12.46 13.35
N TRP A 215 20.96 12.83 12.41
CA TRP A 215 19.83 11.98 12.03
C TRP A 215 20.29 10.69 11.39
N VAL A 216 21.32 10.77 10.53
CA VAL A 216 21.90 9.59 9.88
C VAL A 216 22.58 8.70 10.91
N SER A 217 23.46 9.24 11.76
CA SER A 217 24.19 8.44 12.74
C SER A 217 23.24 7.78 13.74
N GLN A 218 22.33 8.53 14.35
CA GLN A 218 21.34 7.99 15.29
C GLN A 218 20.36 7.03 14.61
N GLY A 219 19.93 7.33 13.38
CA GLY A 219 19.06 6.45 12.60
C GLY A 219 19.71 5.10 12.35
N ILE A 220 20.96 5.08 11.90
CA ILE A 220 21.71 3.84 11.65
C ILE A 220 22.03 3.09 12.95
N GLU A 221 22.35 3.79 14.03
CA GLU A 221 22.56 3.17 15.35
C GLU A 221 21.28 2.50 15.85
N ASN A 222 20.14 3.20 15.80
CA ASN A 222 18.84 2.68 16.20
C ASN A 222 18.41 1.51 15.31
N TYR A 223 18.65 1.58 14.01
CA TYR A 223 18.38 0.48 13.10
C TYR A 223 19.24 -0.74 13.44
N SER A 224 20.54 -0.54 13.65
CA SER A 224 21.48 -1.63 13.99
C SER A 224 21.10 -2.32 15.30
N ALA A 225 20.69 -1.55 16.31
CA ALA A 225 20.23 -2.09 17.59
C ALA A 225 18.94 -2.92 17.46
N ASN A 226 18.09 -2.61 16.48
CA ASN A 226 16.80 -3.25 16.27
C ASN A 226 16.77 -4.23 15.09
N PHE A 227 17.89 -4.36 14.37
CA PHE A 227 18.00 -5.04 13.08
C PHE A 227 17.38 -6.43 13.11
N ALA A 228 17.82 -7.28 14.03
CA ALA A 228 17.39 -8.69 14.07
C ALA A 228 15.87 -8.84 14.26
N LYS A 229 15.25 -7.98 15.07
CA LYS A 229 13.81 -8.04 15.32
C LYS A 229 13.03 -7.49 14.13
N ASP A 230 13.38 -6.30 13.68
CA ASP A 230 12.63 -5.61 12.62
C ASP A 230 12.77 -6.33 11.28
N GLU A 231 13.96 -6.84 10.96
CA GLU A 231 14.21 -7.60 9.74
C GLU A 231 13.45 -8.92 9.75
N PHE A 232 13.39 -9.58 10.90
CA PHE A 232 12.65 -10.82 11.03
C PHE A 232 11.14 -10.61 10.89
N ASP A 233 10.60 -9.56 11.51
CA ASP A 233 9.20 -9.18 11.35
C ASP A 233 8.90 -8.76 9.90
N LEU A 234 9.83 -8.05 9.27
CA LEU A 234 9.74 -7.64 7.87
C LEU A 234 9.68 -8.85 6.94
N ILE A 235 10.64 -9.77 7.03
CA ILE A 235 10.67 -10.98 6.19
C ILE A 235 9.40 -11.81 6.41
N ARG A 236 8.94 -11.95 7.66
CA ARG A 236 7.73 -12.72 7.98
C ARG A 236 6.47 -12.15 7.34
N VAL A 237 6.36 -10.83 7.20
CA VAL A 237 5.21 -10.17 6.59
C VAL A 237 5.38 -10.10 5.07
N TRP A 238 6.52 -9.60 4.61
CA TRP A 238 6.75 -9.26 3.21
C TRP A 238 7.12 -10.45 2.33
N ALA A 239 7.89 -11.43 2.81
CA ALA A 239 8.21 -12.59 1.97
C ALA A 239 6.96 -13.35 1.47
N PRO A 240 5.98 -13.73 2.33
CA PRO A 240 4.76 -14.35 1.83
C PRO A 240 3.88 -13.38 1.03
N ALA A 241 3.84 -12.11 1.42
CA ALA A 241 3.06 -11.11 0.71
C ALA A 241 3.58 -10.86 -0.71
N ASP A 242 4.89 -10.78 -0.90
CA ASP A 242 5.53 -10.58 -2.20
C ASP A 242 5.36 -11.80 -3.10
N LEU A 243 5.47 -13.01 -2.56
CA LEU A 243 5.16 -14.22 -3.33
C LEU A 243 3.73 -14.18 -3.87
N VAL A 244 2.76 -13.74 -3.07
CA VAL A 244 1.38 -13.55 -3.53
C VAL A 244 1.29 -12.39 -4.52
N CYS A 245 1.82 -11.21 -4.18
CA CYS A 245 1.75 -10.01 -5.00
C CYS A 245 2.35 -10.24 -6.39
N PHE A 246 3.48 -10.91 -6.49
CA PHE A 246 4.13 -11.17 -7.77
C PHE A 246 3.52 -12.36 -8.52
N SER A 247 2.74 -13.22 -7.86
CA SER A 247 2.01 -14.33 -8.51
C SER A 247 0.65 -13.94 -9.07
N VAL A 248 0.01 -12.87 -8.59
CA VAL A 248 -1.28 -12.39 -9.11
C VAL A 248 -1.13 -11.60 -10.41
N PRO A 249 -2.19 -11.51 -11.24
CA PRO A 249 -2.22 -10.64 -12.42
C PRO A 249 -1.79 -9.20 -12.14
N LEU A 250 -1.16 -8.54 -13.12
CA LEU A 250 -0.56 -7.22 -12.98
C LEU A 250 -1.50 -6.17 -12.35
N TYR A 251 -2.78 -6.19 -12.72
CA TYR A 251 -3.80 -5.27 -12.21
C TYR A 251 -4.15 -5.49 -10.72
N LEU A 252 -3.95 -6.69 -10.18
CA LEU A 252 -4.19 -7.00 -8.76
C LEU A 252 -2.97 -6.76 -7.87
N ARG A 253 -1.77 -6.66 -8.45
CA ARG A 253 -0.53 -6.52 -7.66
C ARG A 253 -0.56 -5.29 -6.77
N LEU A 254 -0.91 -4.14 -7.35
CA LEU A 254 -0.94 -2.87 -6.62
C LEU A 254 -1.98 -2.89 -5.49
N PRO A 255 -3.26 -3.28 -5.71
CA PRO A 255 -4.22 -3.43 -4.62
C PRO A 255 -3.75 -4.34 -3.49
N VAL A 256 -3.25 -5.54 -3.80
CA VAL A 256 -2.79 -6.50 -2.77
C VAL A 256 -1.62 -5.92 -1.97
N ARG A 257 -0.64 -5.32 -2.67
CA ARG A 257 0.51 -4.68 -2.03
C ARG A 257 0.10 -3.49 -1.16
N HIS A 258 -0.90 -2.71 -1.56
CA HIS A 258 -1.40 -1.60 -0.75
C HIS A 258 -2.06 -2.06 0.55
N VAL A 259 -2.82 -3.15 0.54
CA VAL A 259 -3.42 -3.72 1.75
C VAL A 259 -2.35 -4.17 2.73
N VAL A 260 -1.38 -4.96 2.26
CA VAL A 260 -0.26 -5.43 3.10
C VAL A 260 0.56 -4.24 3.61
N SER A 261 0.85 -3.28 2.74
CA SER A 261 1.59 -2.06 3.09
C SER A 261 0.87 -1.23 4.15
N PHE A 262 -0.45 -1.13 4.09
CA PHE A 262 -1.24 -0.40 5.10
C PHE A 262 -1.11 -1.07 6.48
N VAL A 263 -1.32 -2.39 6.54
CA VAL A 263 -1.18 -3.18 7.77
C VAL A 263 0.24 -3.11 8.32
N TRP A 264 1.25 -3.27 7.47
CA TRP A 264 2.65 -3.15 7.85
C TRP A 264 2.97 -1.75 8.39
N THR A 265 2.43 -0.70 7.77
CA THR A 265 2.63 0.67 8.25
C THR A 265 1.99 0.88 9.62
N ALA A 266 0.77 0.37 9.84
CA ALA A 266 0.12 0.42 11.15
C ALA A 266 0.91 -0.37 12.21
N TYR A 267 1.46 -1.53 11.85
CA TYR A 267 2.35 -2.31 12.71
C TYR A 267 3.63 -1.56 13.06
N LEU A 268 4.32 -0.99 12.06
CA LEU A 268 5.55 -0.24 12.26
C LEU A 268 5.31 1.01 13.11
N SER A 269 4.18 1.67 12.87
CA SER A 269 3.69 2.78 13.66
C SER A 269 3.44 2.38 15.12
N PHE A 270 2.75 1.28 15.38
CA PHE A 270 2.53 0.79 16.73
C PHE A 270 3.84 0.37 17.44
N SER A 271 4.68 -0.40 16.76
CA SER A 271 5.90 -0.99 17.35
C SER A 271 7.06 0.00 17.49
N ARG A 272 7.18 0.95 16.55
CA ARG A 272 8.33 1.85 16.42
C ARG A 272 7.96 3.32 16.32
N GLY A 273 6.68 3.69 16.29
CA GLY A 273 6.24 5.09 16.24
C GLY A 273 6.34 5.81 17.57
N GLY A 274 6.40 5.09 18.70
CA GLY A 274 6.64 5.66 20.02
C GLY A 274 8.09 6.09 20.24
N HIS A 275 8.26 7.05 21.16
CA HIS A 275 9.54 7.53 21.68
C HIS A 275 10.17 6.54 22.65
#